data_AF-A0A8H4B7R7-F1
#
_entry.id   AF-A0A8H4B7R7-F1
#
_cell.length_a   1.000
_cell.length_b   1.000
_cell.length_c   1.000
_cell.angle_alpha   90.00
_cell.angle_beta   90.00
_cell.angle_gamma   90.00
#
_symmetry.space_group_name_H-M   'P 1'
#
loop_
_entity.id
_entity.type
_entity.pdbx_description
1 polymer ?
#
loop_
_entity_poly.entity_id
_entity_poly.type
_entity_poly.pdbx_seq_one_letter_code
_entity_poly.pdbx_strand_id
1 'polypeptide(L)'
;MTDKRPAGAYKSIVKSTYSNASAATSAQTGAPKSLRCVFCDKYKPLDDFSARMISRASYNPYAPSSFNAKKKVVSCKSCTAPSTTHLTCMVCSKKKPLDKFANIQRRNHGRARCKQCIEKRQNENVWSDNDITDSDDDY
;
A
#
# COMPACT_ATOMS: atom_id res chain seq x y z
N MET A 1 31.04 -1.76 12.38
CA MET A 1 31.14 -2.00 10.92
C MET A 1 29.74 -2.23 10.36
N THR A 2 29.14 -1.26 9.66
CA THR A 2 27.78 -1.36 9.12
C THR A 2 27.82 -1.59 7.61
N ASP A 3 27.50 -2.81 7.18
CA ASP A 3 27.47 -3.22 5.77
C ASP A 3 26.58 -2.28 4.93
N LYS A 4 27.20 -1.49 4.06
CA LYS A 4 26.56 -0.56 3.12
C LYS A 4 26.17 -1.24 1.80
N ARG A 5 25.67 -2.48 1.83
CA ARG A 5 25.29 -3.18 0.60
C ARG A 5 23.85 -2.81 0.18
N PRO A 6 23.59 -2.58 -1.12
CA PRO A 6 22.25 -2.38 -1.65
C PRO A 6 21.39 -3.65 -1.46
N ALA A 7 20.07 -3.50 -1.44
CA ALA A 7 19.10 -4.53 -1.04
C ALA A 7 18.96 -5.73 -2.01
N GLY A 8 19.82 -5.83 -3.03
CA GLY A 8 19.76 -6.88 -4.06
C GLY A 8 21.15 -7.41 -4.39
N ALA A 9 21.20 -8.71 -4.74
CA ALA A 9 22.39 -9.35 -5.27
C ALA A 9 22.39 -9.23 -6.80
N TYR A 10 23.36 -8.51 -7.35
CA TYR A 10 23.67 -8.52 -8.77
C TYR A 10 24.77 -9.57 -9.01
N LYS A 11 24.63 -10.43 -10.02
CA LYS A 11 25.73 -11.31 -10.46
C LYS A 11 26.57 -10.53 -11.47
N SER A 12 27.81 -10.17 -11.12
CA SER A 12 28.80 -9.73 -12.11
C SER A 12 29.26 -10.94 -12.92
N ILE A 13 28.76 -11.09 -14.14
CA ILE A 13 29.32 -12.03 -15.11
C ILE A 13 30.29 -11.22 -15.98
N VAL A 14 31.52 -11.06 -15.51
CA VAL A 14 32.65 -10.75 -16.42
C VAL A 14 33.83 -11.59 -15.95
N LYS A 15 33.99 -12.76 -16.58
CA LYS A 15 35.24 -13.52 -16.53
C LYS A 15 36.19 -12.80 -17.49
N SER A 16 37.16 -12.10 -16.92
CA SER A 16 38.18 -11.33 -17.63
C SER A 16 39.09 -12.27 -18.44
N THR A 17 39.19 -12.02 -19.74
CA THR A 17 40.40 -12.23 -20.53
C THR A 17 40.39 -11.17 -21.63
N TYR A 18 41.53 -10.49 -21.82
CA TYR A 18 41.85 -9.46 -22.81
C TYR A 18 41.78 -7.98 -22.36
N SER A 19 42.99 -7.46 -22.17
CA SER A 19 43.42 -6.08 -22.11
C SER A 19 42.99 -5.26 -23.33
N ASN A 20 42.34 -4.12 -23.11
CA ASN A 20 42.80 -2.80 -23.54
C ASN A 20 41.79 -1.72 -23.10
N ALA A 21 42.34 -0.53 -22.85
CA ALA A 21 41.65 0.63 -22.33
C ALA A 21 40.54 1.14 -23.25
N SER A 22 39.62 1.91 -22.65
CA SER A 22 38.49 2.65 -23.24
C SER A 22 37.35 1.80 -23.83
N ALA A 23 36.48 1.27 -22.97
CA ALA A 23 35.18 0.77 -23.38
C ALA A 23 34.09 1.19 -22.38
N ALA A 24 33.18 2.00 -22.90
CA ALA A 24 31.85 2.35 -22.43
C ALA A 24 31.35 1.69 -21.14
N THR A 25 30.93 2.55 -20.21
CA THR A 25 30.03 2.35 -19.08
C THR A 25 28.81 1.49 -19.48
N SER A 26 28.98 0.18 -19.54
CA SER A 26 27.88 -0.77 -19.67
C SER A 26 27.29 -0.96 -18.27
N ALA A 27 26.61 0.09 -17.82
CA ALA A 27 25.74 0.04 -16.66
C ALA A 27 24.68 -1.04 -16.94
N GLN A 28 24.89 -2.20 -16.34
CA GLN A 28 23.98 -3.33 -16.38
C GLN A 28 22.60 -2.87 -15.88
N THR A 29 21.71 -2.56 -16.81
CA THR A 29 20.27 -2.32 -16.63
C THR A 29 19.53 -3.63 -16.32
N GLY A 30 20.15 -4.50 -15.52
CA GLY A 30 19.58 -5.77 -15.12
C GLY A 30 18.64 -5.57 -13.93
N ALA A 31 17.36 -5.87 -14.12
CA ALA A 31 16.43 -5.97 -13.01
C ALA A 31 16.98 -6.92 -11.92
N PRO A 32 16.86 -6.59 -10.62
CA PRO A 32 17.41 -7.40 -9.55
C PRO A 32 16.74 -8.78 -9.51
N LYS A 33 17.49 -9.88 -9.63
CA LYS A 33 16.91 -11.25 -9.65
C LYS A 33 16.27 -11.66 -8.32
N SER A 34 16.74 -11.08 -7.21
CA SER A 34 16.22 -11.33 -5.87
C SER A 34 16.32 -10.07 -5.02
N LEU A 35 15.42 -9.95 -4.06
CA LEU A 35 15.36 -8.84 -3.11
C LEU A 35 15.37 -9.37 -1.68
N ARG A 36 16.02 -8.64 -0.77
CA ARG A 36 15.97 -8.93 0.67
C ARG A 36 14.77 -8.25 1.30
N CYS A 37 13.94 -9.03 2.00
CA CYS A 37 12.85 -8.48 2.79
C CYS A 37 13.35 -7.93 4.13
N VAL A 38 12.86 -6.76 4.55
CA VAL A 38 13.25 -6.14 5.84
C VAL A 38 12.58 -6.77 7.06
N PHE A 39 11.47 -7.49 6.90
CA PHE A 39 10.76 -8.11 8.03
C PHE A 39 11.23 -9.53 8.35
N CYS A 40 11.53 -10.34 7.33
CA CYS A 40 11.98 -11.72 7.53
C CYS A 40 13.46 -11.93 7.21
N ASP A 41 14.17 -10.88 6.78
CA ASP A 41 15.60 -10.87 6.43
C ASP A 41 16.07 -11.91 5.40
N LYS A 42 15.13 -12.53 4.68
CA LYS A 42 15.43 -13.52 3.65
C LYS A 42 15.50 -12.89 2.26
N TYR A 43 16.43 -13.39 1.45
CA TYR A 43 16.46 -13.14 0.01
C TYR A 43 15.40 -13.99 -0.67
N LYS A 44 14.57 -13.37 -1.48
CA LYS A 44 13.44 -14.00 -2.15
C LYS A 44 13.40 -13.62 -3.63
N PRO A 45 12.83 -14.46 -4.52
CA PRO A 45 12.67 -14.13 -5.92
C PRO A 45 11.73 -12.93 -6.08
N LEU A 46 11.79 -12.26 -7.24
CA LEU A 46 10.93 -11.11 -7.55
C LEU A 46 9.43 -11.41 -7.38
N ASP A 47 8.99 -12.63 -7.68
CA ASP A 47 7.57 -13.03 -7.59
C ASP A 47 7.02 -12.98 -6.16
N ASP A 48 7.88 -13.09 -5.15
CA ASP A 48 7.52 -12.95 -3.74
C ASP A 48 7.32 -11.48 -3.32
N PHE A 49 7.55 -10.52 -4.21
CA PHE A 49 7.38 -9.09 -3.98
C PHE A 49 6.28 -8.53 -4.88
N SER A 50 5.60 -7.46 -4.42
CA SER A 50 4.64 -6.76 -5.27
C SER A 50 5.37 -5.94 -6.34
N ALA A 51 4.73 -5.71 -7.49
CA ALA A 51 5.29 -4.89 -8.58
C ALA A 51 5.76 -3.50 -8.09
N ARG A 52 5.05 -2.91 -7.13
CA ARG A 52 5.42 -1.64 -6.49
C ARG A 52 6.71 -1.74 -5.66
N MET A 53 6.95 -2.86 -4.99
CA MET A 53 8.19 -3.09 -4.24
C MET A 53 9.37 -3.36 -5.18
N ILE A 54 9.12 -4.10 -6.26
CA ILE A 54 10.11 -4.36 -7.32
C ILE A 54 10.53 -3.04 -7.96
N SER A 55 9.58 -2.19 -8.39
CA SER A 55 9.89 -0.91 -9.03
C SER A 55 10.63 0.07 -8.09
N ARG A 56 10.32 0.03 -6.80
CA ARG A 56 11.02 0.82 -5.77
C ARG A 56 12.46 0.35 -5.54
N ALA A 57 12.71 -0.96 -5.70
CA ALA A 57 14.04 -1.54 -5.58
C ALA A 57 14.86 -1.46 -6.87
N SER A 58 14.21 -1.39 -8.04
CA SER A 58 14.88 -1.24 -9.32
C SER A 58 15.53 0.14 -9.46
N TYR A 59 16.62 0.17 -10.22
CA TYR A 59 17.30 1.40 -10.59
C TYR A 59 16.41 2.22 -11.54
N ASN A 60 16.19 3.49 -11.23
CA ASN A 60 15.46 4.42 -12.10
C ASN A 60 16.43 5.47 -12.66
N PRO A 61 16.72 5.47 -13.97
CA PRO A 61 17.66 6.41 -14.58
C PRO A 61 17.17 7.86 -14.59
N TYR A 62 15.86 8.08 -14.52
CA TYR A 62 15.25 9.41 -14.52
C TYR A 62 15.06 9.98 -13.12
N ALA A 63 15.36 9.20 -12.07
CA ALA A 63 15.29 9.67 -10.70
C ALA A 63 16.55 10.45 -10.33
N PRO A 64 16.45 11.44 -9.41
CA PRO A 64 17.63 12.14 -8.89
C PRO A 64 18.64 11.13 -8.32
N SER A 65 19.94 11.43 -8.41
CA SER A 65 21.02 10.53 -7.96
C SER A 65 20.84 10.05 -6.51
N SER A 66 20.28 10.90 -5.65
CA SER A 66 19.94 10.58 -4.26
C SER A 66 18.90 9.47 -4.10
N PHE A 67 18.04 9.25 -5.09
CA PHE A 67 17.06 8.18 -5.07
C PHE A 67 17.75 6.82 -5.18
N ASN A 68 18.65 6.64 -6.15
CA ASN A 68 19.32 5.37 -6.41
C ASN A 68 20.40 5.06 -5.36
N ALA A 69 21.04 6.08 -4.77
CA ALA A 69 22.04 5.91 -3.73
C ALA A 69 21.47 5.42 -2.37
N LYS A 70 20.17 5.64 -2.11
CA LYS A 70 19.54 5.27 -0.84
C LYS A 70 19.24 3.76 -0.78
N LYS A 71 19.52 3.16 0.39
CA LYS A 71 19.10 1.79 0.70
C LYS A 71 17.57 1.67 0.57
N LYS A 72 17.12 0.76 -0.28
CA LYS A 72 15.70 0.53 -0.53
C LYS A 72 15.15 -0.47 0.49
N VAL A 73 14.18 -0.02 1.28
CA VAL A 73 13.41 -0.86 2.19
C VAL A 73 12.25 -1.48 1.40
N VAL A 74 12.21 -2.81 1.34
CA VAL A 74 11.16 -3.59 0.67
C VAL A 74 10.66 -4.75 1.54
N SER A 75 9.38 -5.07 1.40
CA SER A 75 8.70 -6.13 2.14
C SER A 75 8.16 -7.21 1.21
N CYS A 76 8.26 -8.47 1.64
CA CYS A 76 7.73 -9.61 0.91
C CYS A 76 6.19 -9.62 0.98
N LYS A 77 5.51 -10.28 0.02
CA LYS A 77 4.04 -10.41 0.01
C LYS A 77 3.50 -11.07 1.28
N SER A 78 4.17 -12.12 1.78
CA SER A 78 3.76 -12.78 3.03
C SER A 78 4.03 -11.95 4.29
N CYS A 79 4.97 -11.01 4.21
CA CYS A 79 5.33 -10.09 5.29
C CYS A 79 4.46 -8.83 5.29
N THR A 80 3.81 -8.52 4.17
CA THR A 80 3.00 -7.32 4.01
C THR A 80 1.59 -7.63 4.46
N ALA A 81 1.04 -6.82 5.35
CA ALA A 81 -0.34 -7.02 5.82
C ALA A 81 -1.30 -7.07 4.63
N PRO A 82 -2.21 -8.06 4.58
CA PRO A 82 -3.18 -8.17 3.50
C PRO A 82 -4.07 -6.93 3.49
N SER A 83 -4.43 -6.46 2.29
CA SER A 83 -5.44 -5.42 2.17
C SER A 83 -6.77 -5.93 2.74
N THR A 84 -7.35 -5.20 3.69
CA THR A 84 -8.67 -5.49 4.23
C THR A 84 -9.72 -5.35 3.14
N THR A 85 -10.27 -6.46 2.69
CA THR A 85 -11.34 -6.51 1.67
C THR A 85 -12.74 -6.32 2.24
N HIS A 86 -12.88 -6.49 3.56
CA HIS A 86 -14.14 -6.47 4.27
C HIS A 86 -14.07 -5.58 5.51
N LEU A 87 -15.20 -4.96 5.84
CA LEU A 87 -15.41 -4.13 7.02
C LEU A 87 -16.68 -4.58 7.75
N THR A 88 -16.68 -4.42 9.07
CA THR A 88 -17.85 -4.69 9.91
C THR A 88 -18.58 -3.38 10.18
N CYS A 89 -19.89 -3.34 9.90
CA CYS A 89 -20.70 -2.16 10.19
C CYS A 89 -21.00 -2.07 11.69
N MET A 90 -20.78 -0.91 12.32
CA MET A 90 -21.06 -0.72 13.74
C MET A 90 -22.57 -0.66 14.10
N VAL A 91 -23.45 -0.45 13.11
CA VAL A 91 -24.89 -0.28 13.33
C VAL A 91 -25.63 -1.61 13.19
N CYS A 92 -25.31 -2.37 12.13
CA CYS A 92 -25.96 -3.65 11.87
C CYS A 92 -25.09 -4.87 12.18
N SER A 93 -23.86 -4.67 12.67
CA SER A 93 -22.88 -5.71 13.03
C SER A 93 -22.54 -6.71 11.92
N LYS A 94 -22.92 -6.43 10.67
CA LYS A 94 -22.68 -7.29 9.51
C LYS A 94 -21.32 -6.99 8.88
N LYS A 95 -20.56 -8.04 8.59
CA LYS A 95 -19.34 -7.98 7.77
C LYS A 95 -19.74 -7.86 6.30
N LYS A 96 -19.27 -6.82 5.62
CA LYS A 96 -19.63 -6.50 4.23
C LYS A 96 -18.36 -6.13 3.43
N PRO A 97 -18.36 -6.27 2.10
CA PRO A 97 -17.23 -5.84 1.27
C PRO A 97 -17.07 -4.32 1.28
N LEU A 98 -15.87 -3.81 1.00
CA LEU A 98 -15.55 -2.38 0.98
C LEU A 98 -16.51 -1.55 0.10
N ASP A 99 -17.06 -2.11 -0.97
CA ASP A 99 -17.97 -1.41 -1.90
C ASP A 99 -19.30 -0.98 -1.28
N LYS A 100 -19.69 -1.66 -0.20
CA LYS A 100 -20.87 -1.30 0.60
C LYS A 100 -20.58 -0.22 1.66
N PHE A 101 -19.35 0.29 1.71
CA PHE A 101 -18.93 1.41 2.57
C PHE A 101 -18.47 2.59 1.71
N ALA A 102 -18.77 3.81 2.16
CA ALA A 102 -18.24 5.04 1.54
C ALA A 102 -16.72 5.17 1.78
N ASN A 103 -16.00 5.83 0.88
CA ASN A 103 -14.53 5.92 0.92
C ASN A 103 -13.99 6.47 2.26
N ILE A 104 -14.68 7.45 2.83
CA ILE A 104 -14.33 8.04 4.14
C ILE A 104 -14.48 6.99 5.26
N GLN A 105 -15.53 6.16 5.21
CA GLN A 105 -15.79 5.09 6.18
C GLN A 105 -14.77 3.96 6.10
N ARG A 106 -14.11 3.77 4.95
CA ARG A 106 -13.12 2.70 4.75
C ARG A 106 -11.82 2.91 5.55
N ARG A 107 -11.53 4.15 5.96
CA ARG A 107 -10.33 4.48 6.74
C ARG A 107 -10.49 4.16 8.23
N ASN A 108 -11.72 4.12 8.74
CA ASN A 108 -12.02 3.95 10.17
C ASN A 108 -12.69 2.59 10.45
N HIS A 109 -11.88 1.54 10.53
CA HIS A 109 -12.34 0.15 10.67
C HIS A 109 -13.27 -0.09 11.88
N GLY A 110 -13.04 0.59 13.01
CA GLY A 110 -13.83 0.40 14.25
C GLY A 110 -15.15 1.16 14.31
N ARG A 111 -15.35 2.19 13.47
CA ARG A 111 -16.55 3.06 13.50
C ARG A 111 -17.26 3.13 12.15
N ALA A 112 -16.97 2.18 11.26
CA ALA A 112 -17.50 2.18 9.90
C ALA A 112 -19.01 1.92 9.88
N ARG A 113 -19.74 2.71 9.10
CA ARG A 113 -21.18 2.53 8.83
C ARG A 113 -21.37 2.15 7.36
N CYS A 114 -22.15 1.09 7.09
CA CYS A 114 -22.46 0.72 5.71
C CYS A 114 -23.44 1.74 5.09
N LYS A 115 -23.42 1.86 3.75
CA LYS A 115 -24.26 2.80 2.99
C LYS A 115 -25.75 2.70 3.36
N GLN A 116 -26.26 1.47 3.47
CA GLN A 116 -27.65 1.18 3.87
C GLN A 116 -28.02 1.77 5.25
N CYS A 117 -27.13 1.68 6.23
CA CYS A 117 -27.40 2.23 7.58
C CYS A 117 -27.27 3.75 7.62
N ILE A 118 -26.51 4.35 6.71
CA ILE A 118 -26.42 5.81 6.59
C ILE A 118 -27.70 6.34 5.96
N GLU A 119 -28.13 5.75 4.86
CA GLU A 119 -29.37 6.09 4.14
C GLU A 119 -30.60 5.92 5.04
N LYS A 120 -30.71 4.79 5.75
CA LYS A 120 -31.80 4.57 6.72
C LYS A 120 -31.88 5.68 7.77
N ARG A 121 -30.75 6.10 8.35
CA ARG A 121 -30.72 7.19 9.34
C ARG A 121 -31.13 8.52 8.71
N GLN A 122 -30.71 8.79 7.48
CA GLN A 122 -31.08 10.03 6.79
C GLN A 122 -32.59 10.08 6.55
N ASN A 123 -33.22 8.97 6.17
CA ASN A 123 -34.66 8.92 5.94
C ASN A 123 -35.47 9.06 7.24
N GLU A 124 -35.01 8.49 8.35
CA GLU A 124 -35.71 8.58 9.65
C GLU A 124 -35.66 10.00 10.26
N ASN A 125 -34.58 10.76 10.04
CA ASN A 125 -34.44 12.11 10.59
C ASN A 125 -35.23 13.19 9.82
N VAL A 126 -35.76 12.89 8.64
CA VAL A 126 -36.50 13.88 7.82
C VAL A 126 -37.95 14.04 8.31
N TRP A 127 -38.44 13.16 9.18
CA TRP A 127 -39.84 13.11 9.61
C TRP A 127 -40.09 13.63 11.04
N SER A 128 -39.07 14.16 11.74
CA SER A 128 -39.20 14.55 13.16
C SER A 128 -39.41 16.04 13.45
N ASP A 129 -39.69 16.87 12.44
CA ASP A 129 -39.69 18.35 12.60
C ASP A 129 -41.07 19.02 12.45
N ASN A 130 -42.21 18.37 12.73
CA ASN A 130 -43.52 19.07 12.72
C ASN A 130 -44.55 18.55 13.75
N ASP A 131 -44.21 18.56 15.04
CA ASP A 131 -45.22 18.61 16.12
C ASP A 131 -44.92 19.83 17.00
N ILE A 132 -45.04 21.02 16.42
CA ILE A 132 -45.35 22.22 17.21
C ILE A 132 -46.88 22.23 17.29
N THR A 133 -47.38 21.67 18.37
CA THR A 133 -48.77 21.86 18.80
C THR A 133 -48.86 23.30 19.29
N ASP A 134 -49.27 24.19 18.40
CA ASP A 134 -49.68 25.55 18.73
C ASP A 134 -51.03 25.47 19.45
N SER A 135 -50.96 25.17 20.75
CA SER A 135 -52.09 25.20 21.67
C SER A 135 -52.05 26.53 22.42
N ASP A 136 -52.36 27.61 21.71
CA ASP A 136 -52.69 28.88 22.34
C ASP A 136 -54.20 28.89 22.65
N ASP A 137 -54.49 28.44 23.88
CA ASP A 137 -55.77 28.64 24.56
C ASP A 137 -55.92 30.14 24.92
N ASP A 138 -56.69 30.89 24.15
CA ASP A 138 -57.07 32.27 24.46
C ASP A 138 -58.61 32.42 24.58
N TYR A 139 -59.07 32.55 25.83
CA TYR A 139 -60.30 33.15 26.42
C TYR A 139 -61.70 32.93 25.81
#